data_AF-A0A932D7A3-F1
#
_entry.id   AF-A0A932D7A3-F1
#
_cell.length_a   1.000
_cell.length_b   1.000
_cell.length_c   1.000
_cell.angle_alpha   90.00
_cell.angle_beta   90.00
_cell.angle_gamma   90.00
#
_symmetry.space_group_name_H-M   'P 1'
#
loop_
_entity.id
_entity.type
_entity.pdbx_description
1 polymer ?
#
loop_
_entity_poly.entity_id
_entity_poly.type
_entity_poly.pdbx_seq_one_letter_code
_entity_poly.pdbx_strand_id
1 'polypeptide(L)'
;MQSAPRLPIFSPMGIPDNAVTLTSDQVEDLTRKLAHLRHNVNNHLSLIVAATELLRRKPELAARMTDSMSDQPQKIVEEIRKFSDEFSRVFGLARE
;
A
#
# COMPACT_ATOMS: atom_id res chain seq x y z
N MET A 1 -18.15 0.14 -23.36
CA MET A 1 -17.15 -0.76 -22.75
C MET A 1 -16.45 0.01 -21.64
N GLN A 2 -16.77 -0.24 -20.37
CA GLN A 2 -16.04 0.36 -19.25
C GLN A 2 -14.66 -0.30 -19.17
N SER A 3 -13.61 0.53 -19.16
CA SER A 3 -12.22 0.09 -19.03
C SER A 3 -12.05 -0.61 -17.69
N ALA A 4 -11.49 -1.82 -17.69
CA ALA A 4 -11.15 -2.51 -16.44
C ALA A 4 -10.18 -1.63 -15.63
N PRO A 5 -10.33 -1.54 -14.29
CA PRO A 5 -9.42 -0.74 -13.47
C PRO A 5 -8.00 -1.26 -13.67
N ARG A 6 -7.10 -0.40 -14.17
CA ARG A 6 -5.68 -0.71 -14.27
C ARG A 6 -5.14 -0.90 -12.86
N LEU A 7 -4.58 -2.09 -12.61
CA LEU A 7 -3.84 -2.30 -11.37
C LEU A 7 -2.69 -1.27 -11.33
N PRO A 8 -2.51 -0.59 -10.20
CA PRO A 8 -1.42 0.36 -10.04
C PRO A 8 -0.09 -0.38 -10.17
N ILE A 9 0.70 0.03 -11.17
CA ILE A 9 2.07 -0.44 -11.37
C ILE A 9 2.96 0.47 -10.52
N PHE A 10 3.69 -0.12 -9.58
CA PHE A 10 4.77 0.59 -8.90
C PHE A 10 5.96 0.67 -9.86
N SER A 11 6.50 1.86 -10.07
CA SER A 11 7.79 2.00 -10.74
C SER A 11 8.86 1.23 -9.96
N PRO A 12 9.82 0.57 -10.64
CA PRO A 12 10.95 -0.04 -9.95
C PRO A 12 11.69 1.02 -9.13
N MET A 13 12.17 0.63 -7.96
CA MET A 13 13.07 1.47 -7.16
C MET A 13 14.49 1.34 -7.72
N GLY A 14 15.27 2.42 -7.66
CA GLY A 14 16.69 2.37 -8.02
C GLY A 14 17.47 1.41 -7.12
N ILE A 15 18.61 0.93 -7.61
CA ILE A 15 19.55 0.09 -6.86
C ILE A 15 20.77 0.96 -6.53
N PRO A 16 21.27 0.97 -5.27
CA PRO A 16 22.42 1.79 -4.94
C PRO A 16 23.69 1.20 -5.55
N ASP A 17 24.51 2.06 -6.16
CA ASP A 17 25.78 1.67 -6.79
C ASP A 17 26.88 1.30 -5.78
N ASN A 18 26.71 1.73 -4.52
CA ASN A 18 27.68 1.53 -3.44
C ASN A 18 26.98 1.02 -2.17
N ALA A 19 27.76 0.41 -1.27
CA ALA A 19 27.27 -0.02 0.03
C ALA A 19 26.70 1.17 0.83
N VAL A 20 25.46 1.03 1.29
CA VAL A 20 24.79 2.02 2.15
C VAL A 20 24.89 1.56 3.59
N THR A 21 25.48 2.39 4.47
CA THR A 21 25.53 2.13 5.91
C THR A 21 24.43 2.91 6.60
N LEU A 22 23.61 2.22 7.41
CA LEU A 22 22.57 2.84 8.21
C LEU A 22 22.98 2.87 9.70
N THR A 23 22.66 3.96 10.36
CA THR A 23 22.74 4.06 11.83
C THR A 23 21.62 3.25 12.48
N SER A 24 21.80 2.88 13.75
CA SER A 24 20.76 2.19 14.52
C SER A 24 19.43 2.96 14.55
N ASP A 25 19.49 4.29 14.68
CA ASP A 25 18.30 5.15 14.69
C ASP A 25 17.55 5.10 13.35
N GLN A 26 18.27 5.10 12.23
CA GLN A 26 17.68 4.96 10.89
C GLN A 26 17.02 3.58 10.71
N VAL A 27 17.64 2.51 11.20
CA VAL A 27 17.09 1.16 11.15
C VAL A 27 15.83 1.05 12.00
N GLU A 28 15.85 1.60 13.22
CA GLU A 28 14.69 1.62 14.11
C GLU A 28 13.51 2.37 13.47
N ASP A 29 13.78 3.54 12.90
CA ASP A 29 12.77 4.36 12.27
C ASP A 29 12.16 3.70 11.03
N LEU A 30 12.99 3.08 10.18
CA LEU A 30 12.50 2.31 9.04
C LEU A 30 11.66 1.10 9.48
N THR A 31 12.08 0.41 10.54
CA THR A 31 11.35 -0.74 11.11
C THR A 31 9.97 -0.34 11.63
N ARG A 32 9.89 0.79 12.34
CA ARG A 32 8.63 1.37 12.82
C ARG A 32 7.71 1.73 11.66
N LYS A 33 8.22 2.37 10.61
CA LYS A 33 7.45 2.71 9.41
C LYS A 33 6.96 1.47 8.67
N LEU A 34 7.76 0.41 8.60
CA LEU A 34 7.34 -0.88 8.03
C LEU A 34 6.23 -1.53 8.88
N ALA A 35 6.31 -1.45 10.21
CA ALA A 35 5.26 -1.93 11.09
C ALA A 35 3.94 -1.17 10.87
N HIS A 36 4.00 0.16 10.72
CA HIS A 36 2.84 0.99 10.38
C HIS A 36 2.25 0.63 9.02
N LEU A 37 3.08 0.49 7.98
CA LEU A 37 2.64 0.05 6.65
C LEU A 37 1.86 -1.26 6.74
N ARG A 38 2.45 -2.29 7.38
CA ARG A 38 1.81 -3.61 7.52
C ARG A 38 0.48 -3.52 8.25
N HIS A 39 0.41 -2.72 9.31
CA HIS A 39 -0.84 -2.51 10.04
C HIS A 39 -1.92 -1.86 9.16
N ASN A 40 -1.58 -0.77 8.47
CA ASN A 40 -2.53 -0.03 7.62
C ASN A 40 -3.02 -0.88 6.45
N VAL A 41 -2.13 -1.59 5.77
CA VAL A 41 -2.48 -2.51 4.67
C VAL A 41 -3.39 -3.63 5.19
N ASN A 42 -3.07 -4.26 6.32
CA ASN A 42 -3.92 -5.30 6.90
C ASN A 42 -5.31 -4.79 7.30
N ASN A 43 -5.41 -3.55 7.77
CA ASN A 43 -6.69 -2.93 8.09
C ASN A 43 -7.55 -2.73 6.82
N HIS A 44 -6.97 -2.20 5.74
CA HIS A 44 -7.67 -2.05 4.46
C HIS A 44 -8.11 -3.39 3.86
N LEU A 45 -7.24 -4.40 3.91
CA LEU A 45 -7.59 -5.76 3.46
C LEU A 45 -8.73 -6.35 4.29
N SER A 46 -8.72 -6.14 5.60
CA SER A 46 -9.79 -6.62 6.50
C SER A 46 -11.15 -5.99 6.15
N LEU A 47 -11.17 -4.70 5.80
CA LEU A 47 -12.38 -4.02 5.32
C LEU A 47 -12.89 -4.61 3.99
N ILE A 48 -11.99 -4.88 3.03
CA ILE A 48 -12.35 -5.52 1.75
C ILE A 48 -12.95 -6.91 1.99
N VAL A 49 -12.32 -7.71 2.85
CA VAL A 49 -12.80 -9.07 3.18
C VAL A 49 -14.16 -9.00 3.85
N ALA A 50 -14.34 -8.15 4.86
CA ALA A 50 -15.62 -7.98 5.55
C ALA A 50 -16.73 -7.53 4.60
N ALA A 51 -16.42 -6.59 3.70
CA ALA A 51 -17.36 -6.12 2.71
C ALA A 51 -17.75 -7.21 1.70
N THR A 52 -16.77 -8.00 1.26
CA THR A 52 -17.01 -9.15 0.37
C THR A 52 -17.91 -10.20 1.02
N GLU A 53 -17.66 -10.51 2.30
CA GLU A 53 -18.49 -11.45 3.07
C GLU A 53 -19.91 -10.92 3.29
N LEU A 54 -20.07 -9.63 3.55
CA LEU A 54 -21.39 -9.02 3.69
C LEU A 54 -22.17 -9.06 2.37
N LEU A 55 -21.53 -8.75 1.24
CA LEU A 55 -22.17 -8.80 -0.08
C LEU A 55 -22.58 -10.21 -0.49
N ARG A 56 -21.81 -11.23 -0.11
CA ARG A 56 -22.21 -12.64 -0.31
C ARG A 56 -23.50 -12.99 0.43
N ARG A 57 -23.72 -12.39 1.60
CA ARG A 57 -24.93 -12.63 2.42
C ARG A 57 -26.10 -11.73 2.04
N LYS A 58 -25.82 -10.52 1.56
CA LYS A 58 -26.78 -9.43 1.31
C LYS A 58 -26.44 -8.70 0.00
N PRO A 59 -26.64 -9.33 -1.18
CA PRO A 59 -26.26 -8.76 -2.46
C PRO A 59 -26.98 -7.45 -2.79
N GLU A 60 -28.14 -7.19 -2.18
CA GLU A 60 -28.90 -5.94 -2.32
C GLU A 60 -28.15 -4.70 -1.81
N LEU A 61 -27.10 -4.89 -0.98
CA LEU A 61 -26.26 -3.81 -0.46
C LEU A 61 -25.13 -3.40 -1.41
N ALA A 62 -24.93 -4.12 -2.52
CA ALA A 62 -23.82 -3.91 -3.46
C ALA A 62 -23.67 -2.45 -3.91
N ALA A 63 -24.76 -1.84 -4.37
CA ALA A 63 -24.74 -0.47 -4.88
C ALA A 63 -24.28 0.55 -3.81
N ARG A 64 -24.55 0.32 -2.53
CA ARG A 64 -24.16 1.23 -1.44
C ARG A 64 -22.72 1.01 -0.96
N MET A 65 -22.18 -0.19 -1.13
CA MET A 65 -20.84 -0.54 -0.62
C MET A 65 -19.74 -0.42 -1.68
N THR A 66 -20.11 -0.44 -2.96
CA THR A 66 -19.16 -0.43 -4.09
C THR A 66 -18.20 0.76 -4.00
N ASP A 67 -18.68 1.95 -3.64
CA ASP A 67 -17.83 3.15 -3.51
C ASP A 67 -16.78 2.98 -2.40
N SER A 68 -17.21 2.55 -1.21
CA SER A 68 -16.31 2.36 -0.06
C SER A 68 -15.26 1.25 -0.26
N MET A 69 -15.57 0.24 -1.08
CA MET A 69 -14.66 -0.86 -1.43
C MET A 69 -13.69 -0.44 -2.54
N SER A 70 -14.16 0.33 -3.52
CA SER A 70 -13.36 0.76 -4.67
C SER A 70 -12.20 1.67 -4.27
N ASP A 71 -12.32 2.38 -3.14
CA ASP A 71 -11.25 3.24 -2.61
C ASP A 71 -10.14 2.47 -1.88
N GLN A 72 -10.41 1.28 -1.33
CA GLN A 72 -9.44 0.57 -0.49
C GLN A 72 -8.17 0.16 -1.25
N PRO A 73 -8.24 -0.35 -2.49
CA PRO A 73 -7.04 -0.62 -3.29
C PRO A 73 -6.16 0.62 -3.48
N GLN A 74 -6.75 1.79 -3.72
CA GLN A 74 -5.99 3.03 -3.88
C GLN A 74 -5.29 3.43 -2.58
N LYS A 75 -5.97 3.31 -1.44
CA LYS A 75 -5.38 3.59 -0.11
C LYS A 75 -4.20 2.66 0.20
N ILE A 76 -4.32 1.37 -0.09
CA ILE A 76 -3.21 0.41 0.04
C ILE A 76 -1.99 0.86 -0.77
N VAL A 77 -2.23 1.32 -1.99
CA VAL A 77 -1.17 1.78 -2.90
C VAL A 77 -0.51 3.06 -2.42
N GLU A 78 -1.29 3.98 -1.86
CA GLU A 78 -0.76 5.18 -1.23
C GLU A 78 0.11 4.86 -0.01
N GLU A 79 -0.29 3.91 0.82
CA GLU A 79 0.51 3.46 1.97
C GLU A 79 1.83 2.83 1.52
N ILE A 80 1.79 1.95 0.52
CA ILE A 80 2.99 1.34 -0.06
C ILE A 80 3.90 2.43 -0.65
N ARG A 81 3.34 3.37 -1.43
CA ARG A 81 4.11 4.47 -2.03
C ARG A 81 4.79 5.33 -0.96
N LYS A 82 4.09 5.72 0.10
CA LYS A 82 4.68 6.50 1.20
C LYS A 82 5.89 5.79 1.83
N PHE A 83 5.77 4.49 2.07
CA PHE A 83 6.88 3.71 2.60
C PHE A 83 8.02 3.57 1.60
N SER A 84 7.72 3.26 0.33
CA SER A 84 8.73 3.15 -0.74
C SER A 84 9.51 4.45 -0.94
N ASP A 85 8.84 5.60 -0.82
CA ASP A 85 9.46 6.92 -0.93
C ASP A 85 10.45 7.14 0.23
N GLU A 86 10.04 6.79 1.44
CA GLU A 86 10.90 6.88 2.61
C GLU A 86 12.07 5.89 2.56
N PHE A 87 11.81 4.65 2.13
CA PHE A 87 12.83 3.65 1.92
C PHE A 87 13.87 4.17 0.91
N SER A 88 13.41 4.66 -0.24
CA SER A 88 14.29 5.24 -1.26
C SER A 88 15.11 6.42 -0.71
N ARG A 89 14.49 7.28 0.10
CA ARG A 89 15.18 8.41 0.75
C ARG A 89 16.28 7.95 1.70
N VAL A 90 16.00 6.96 2.55
CA VAL A 90 16.97 6.43 3.52
C VAL A 90 18.15 5.75 2.83
N PHE A 91 17.89 5.07 1.70
CA PHE A 91 18.92 4.38 0.92
C PHE A 91 19.56 5.25 -0.19
N GLY A 92 19.16 6.51 -0.34
CA GLY A 92 19.68 7.41 -1.38
C GLY A 92 19.36 6.96 -2.81
N LEU A 93 18.25 6.24 -3.00
CA LEU A 93 17.84 5.68 -4.29
C LEU A 93 17.13 6.76 -5.13
N ALA A 94 17.53 6.91 -6.38
CA ALA A 94 16.75 7.67 -7.36
C ALA A 94 15.50 6.87 -7.76
N ARG A 95 14.40 7.57 -8.08
CA ARG A 95 13.29 6.95 -8.84
C ARG A 95 13.70 6.97 -10.32
N GLU A 96 13.59 5.83 -11.00
CA GLU A 96 13.66 5.75 -12.47
C GLU A 96 12.43 6.37 -13.14
#